data_AF-A0A059CX40-F1
#
_entry.id   AF-A0A059CX40-F1
#
_cell.length_a   1.000
_cell.length_b   1.000
_cell.length_c   1.000
_cell.angle_alpha   90.00
_cell.angle_beta   90.00
_cell.angle_gamma   90.00
#
_symmetry.space_group_name_H-M   'P 1'
#
loop_
_entity.id
_entity.type
_entity.pdbx_description
1 polymer ?
#
loop_
_entity_poly.entity_id
_entity_poly.type
_entity_poly.pdbx_seq_one_letter_code
_entity_poly.pdbx_strand_id
1 'polypeptide(L)' 'DEWTGEQKLQYSDVPEDIEPEEIRPMGNYAVSIVWPDGFNQIAPYDQLQTIERLVGVRA' A
#
# COMPACT_ATOMS: atom_id res chain seq x y z
N ASP A 1 11.20 -0.50 14.98
CA ASP A 1 10.71 -0.31 16.37
C ASP A 1 10.59 1.19 16.55
N GLU A 2 9.48 1.69 17.12
CA GLU A 2 9.10 3.11 17.00
C GLU A 2 10.04 4.07 17.75
N TRP A 3 10.95 3.53 18.57
CA TRP A 3 11.97 4.28 19.29
C TRP A 3 13.38 4.13 18.68
N THR A 4 13.63 3.05 17.94
CA THR A 4 14.91 2.78 17.27
C THR A 4 14.94 3.17 15.80
N GLY A 5 13.79 3.33 15.15
CA GLY A 5 13.69 3.58 13.72
C GLY A 5 13.99 2.36 12.84
N GLU A 6 14.25 1.19 13.43
CA GLU A 6 14.49 -0.03 12.65
C GLU A 6 13.23 -0.40 11.85
N GLN A 7 13.39 -0.47 10.53
CA GLN A 7 12.40 -1.04 9.63
C GLN A 7 12.22 -2.52 9.99
N LYS A 8 11.08 -2.84 10.61
CA LYS A 8 10.74 -4.21 11.00
C LYS A 8 10.26 -5.07 9.84
N LEU A 9 9.75 -4.43 8.78
CA LEU A 9 9.27 -5.11 7.59
C LEU A 9 10.47 -5.51 6.73
N GLN A 10 10.77 -6.79 6.65
CA GLN A 10 11.64 -7.29 5.60
C GLN A 10 10.79 -7.36 4.32
N TYR A 11 11.26 -6.76 3.23
CA TYR A 11 10.52 -6.78 1.97
C TYR A 11 10.26 -8.21 1.44
N SER A 12 11.08 -9.18 1.87
CA SER A 12 10.87 -10.61 1.58
C SER A 12 9.62 -11.22 2.24
N ASP A 13 9.05 -10.55 3.24
CA ASP A 13 7.88 -11.04 3.97
C ASP A 13 6.57 -10.68 3.26
N VAL A 14 6.64 -9.85 2.20
CA VAL A 14 5.50 -9.46 1.37
C VAL A 14 5.51 -10.29 0.09
N PRO A 15 4.45 -11.06 -0.21
CA PRO A 15 4.34 -11.81 -1.47
C PRO A 15 4.43 -10.90 -2.70
N GLU A 16 5.13 -11.33 -3.77
CA GLU A 16 5.27 -10.56 -5.01
C GLU A 16 3.92 -10.33 -5.73
N ASP A 17 2.96 -11.23 -5.50
CA ASP A 17 1.61 -11.23 -6.05
C ASP A 17 0.55 -10.77 -5.03
N ILE A 18 0.96 -10.07 -3.95
CA ILE A 18 0.01 -9.54 -2.99
C ILE A 18 -0.95 -8.53 -3.66
N GLU A 19 -2.24 -8.74 -3.46
CA GLU A 19 -3.28 -7.84 -3.92
C GLU A 19 -4.13 -7.35 -2.74
N PRO A 20 -4.64 -6.11 -2.78
CA PRO A 20 -5.57 -5.62 -1.77
C PRO A 20 -6.84 -6.47 -1.69
N GLU A 21 -7.29 -6.79 -0.48
CA GLU A 21 -8.60 -7.40 -0.26
C GLU A 21 -9.73 -6.38 -0.48
N GLU A 22 -9.47 -5.13 -0.10
CA GLU A 22 -10.47 -4.07 -0.17
C GLU A 22 -9.84 -2.68 -0.30
N ILE A 23 -10.49 -1.83 -1.10
CA ILE A 23 -10.16 -0.40 -1.21
C ILE A 23 -11.45 0.41 -1.01
N ARG A 24 -11.45 1.34 -0.05
CA ARG A 24 -12.59 2.23 0.23
C ARG A 24 -12.16 3.70 0.24
N PRO A 25 -12.92 4.62 -0.39
CA PRO A 25 -12.64 6.05 -0.28
C PRO A 25 -12.93 6.54 1.14
N MET A 26 -12.01 7.36 1.66
CA MET A 26 -12.13 8.04 2.94
C MET A 26 -12.35 9.54 2.68
N GLY A 27 -13.62 9.88 2.44
CA GLY A 27 -14.00 11.22 1.98
C GLY A 27 -13.32 11.57 0.65
N ASN A 28 -12.95 12.84 0.49
CA ASN A 28 -12.40 13.36 -0.77
C ASN A 28 -10.87 13.48 -0.77
N TYR A 29 -10.16 12.86 0.19
CA TYR A 29 -8.72 13.10 0.36
C TYR A 29 -7.84 11.83 0.38
N ALA A 30 -8.42 10.65 0.66
CA ALA A 30 -7.65 9.42 0.78
C ALA A 30 -8.48 8.18 0.43
N VAL A 31 -7.79 7.04 0.34
CA VAL A 31 -8.39 5.69 0.37
C VAL A 31 -7.85 4.90 1.56
N SER A 32 -8.67 4.02 2.10
CA SER A 32 -8.26 2.91 2.96
C SER A 32 -8.03 1.68 2.10
N ILE A 33 -6.92 0.97 2.31
CA ILE A 33 -6.54 -0.27 1.63
C ILE A 33 -6.33 -1.34 2.70
N VAL A 34 -7.05 -2.45 2.58
CA VAL A 34 -6.93 -3.62 3.45
C VAL A 34 -6.11 -4.67 2.70
N TRP A 35 -5.03 -5.14 3.32
CA TRP A 35 -4.15 -6.17 2.78
C TRP A 35 -4.38 -7.51 3.48
N PRO A 36 -4.20 -8.64 2.77
CA PRO A 36 -4.50 -9.99 3.30
C PRO A 36 -3.59 -10.43 4.45
N ASP A 37 -2.47 -9.74 4.67
CA ASP A 37 -1.57 -9.93 5.81
C ASP A 37 -2.07 -9.26 7.11
N GLY A 38 -3.25 -8.62 7.05
CA GLY A 38 -3.84 -7.87 8.16
C GLY A 38 -3.35 -6.42 8.25
N PHE A 39 -2.51 -5.97 7.31
CA PHE A 39 -2.09 -4.58 7.24
C PHE A 39 -3.20 -3.68 6.70
N ASN A 40 -3.36 -2.51 7.32
CA ASN A 40 -4.33 -1.51 6.91
C ASN A 40 -3.60 -0.21 6.60
N GLN A 41 -3.74 0.28 5.38
CA GLN A 41 -3.07 1.48 4.91
C GLN A 41 -4.10 2.57 4.60
N ILE A 42 -3.83 3.80 5.04
CA ILE A 42 -4.51 5.00 4.54
C ILE A 42 -3.57 5.69 3.58
N ALA A 43 -3.98 5.81 2.32
CA ALA A 43 -3.19 6.43 1.25
C ALA A 43 -3.90 7.72 0.76
N PRO A 44 -3.35 8.90 1.08
CA PRO A 44 -3.78 10.17 0.50
C PRO A 44 -3.67 10.19 -1.04
N TYR A 45 -4.60 10.89 -1.70
CA TYR A 45 -4.60 10.95 -3.17
C TYR A 45 -3.38 11.66 -3.75
N ASP A 46 -2.88 12.69 -3.09
CA ASP A 46 -1.66 13.41 -3.46
C ASP A 46 -0.43 12.48 -3.37
N GLN A 47 -0.34 11.66 -2.33
CA GLN A 47 0.70 10.62 -2.24
C GLN A 47 0.58 9.64 -3.41
N LEU A 48 -0.61 9.09 -3.68
CA LEU A 48 -0.81 8.14 -4.78
C LEU A 48 -0.44 8.72 -6.15
N GLN A 49 -0.65 10.03 -6.35
CA GLN A 49 -0.28 10.72 -7.59
C GLN A 49 1.23 10.82 -7.83
N THR A 50 2.03 10.73 -6.77
CA THR A 50 3.50 10.75 -6.89
C THR A 50 4.12 9.39 -7.21
N ILE A 51 3.34 8.31 -7.05
CA ILE A 51 3.80 6.95 -7.30
C ILE A 51 3.72 6.66 -8.81
N GLU A 52 4.76 6.00 -9.33
CA GLU A 52 4.78 5.57 -10.72
C GLU A 52 3.63 4.61 -11.02
N ARG A 53 2.85 4.94 -12.05
CA ARG A 53 1.79 4.06 -12.53
C ARG A 53 2.41 2.96 -13.36
N LEU A 54 2.35 1.72 -12.87
CA LEU A 54 2.66 0.56 -13.70
C LEU A 54 1.60 0.43 -14.81
N VAL A 55 1.99 0.82 -16.02
CA VAL A 55 1.19 0.62 -17.23
C VAL A 55 1.53 -0.78 -17.72
N GLY A 56 0.59 -1.73 -17.56
CA GLY A 56 0.84 -3.14 -17.88
C GLY A 56 1.43 -3.30 -19.29
N VAL A 57 2.61 -3.93 -19.37
CA VAL A 57 3.14 -4.47 -20.62
C VAL A 57 2.20 -5.60 -21.03
N ARG A 58 1.27 -5.30 -21.94
CA ARG A 58 0.61 -6.35 -22.72
C ARG A 58 1.66 -6.91 -23.67
N ALA A 59 2.19 -8.09 -23.36
CA ALA A 59 2.80 -8.96 -24.35
C ALA A 59 1.69 -9.73 -25.09
#